data_AF-A0A507DTZ7-F1
#
_entry.id   AF-A0A507DTZ7-F1
#
_cell.length_a   1.000
_cell.length_b   1.000
_cell.length_c   1.000
_cell.angle_alpha   90.00
_cell.angle_beta   90.00
_cell.angle_gamma   90.00
#
_symmetry.space_group_name_H-M   'P 1'
#
loop_
_entity.id
_entity.type
_entity.pdbx_description
1 polymer ?
#
loop_
_entity_poly.entity_id
_entity_poly.type
_entity_poly.pdbx_seq_one_letter_code
_entity_poly.pdbx_strand_id
1 'polypeptide(L)'
;MLFHAAHLPSVSPTGGSVSQAIRKFVEAEDLLEVLDTFQAWKDACLELEKGLQKSPGVTQKEPSLAAPVNPFEIYSLLRKHSFRATHHLTDFWKCIEARFADPRHKCDDDSDASVEKSSALAGRRALIVGGGPAGLRAAIELALQKFESVVVLEKRDTFSRVNVMRIHAEDMDELVKEFGARDFYRKICIQDRDVVAIRRLQLILTKMALCLGVDVHAGSELTSIRSELKSPYWTATTNNIYPEQISVTYNTLILATGEKSTLSSDFAFSRVVFRAGNATGITCNFYPSHTPIASSDAMQGGRVSYLNAPFFNALKEKGLELENIASYVTEESHYIVMTPKKATLLAKGVLKEDIADPVELVHHDNVDRDQLIRFAREVATEVGVPSDNDFLPMRASKDGPTWPDVGIFDFTGKTMATEPSKTITETFQLNGQSYQKSLLVALVGDALVEPFWPTGTGWARANGSCKLLGDVIRELGSNPLHWHQHAEEVLKFHEDQYVRLKSESYAPMTRVMGVA
;
A
#
# COMPACT_ATOMS: atom_id res chain seq x y z
N MET A 1 20.82 -8.13 -16.24
CA MET A 1 19.68 -8.09 -17.19
C MET A 1 18.51 -8.72 -16.48
N LEU A 2 17.63 -7.92 -15.89
CA LEU A 2 16.38 -8.36 -15.27
C LEU A 2 15.26 -7.94 -16.20
N PHE A 3 14.68 -8.92 -16.90
CA PHE A 3 13.32 -9.03 -17.45
C PHE A 3 13.30 -10.36 -18.21
N HIS A 4 12.74 -11.40 -17.60
CA HIS A 4 12.29 -12.59 -18.33
C HIS A 4 10.92 -12.99 -17.76
N ALA A 5 9.94 -12.10 -17.96
CA ALA A 5 8.58 -12.59 -18.13
C ALA A 5 8.60 -13.66 -19.23
N ALA A 6 8.05 -14.84 -18.91
CA ALA A 6 8.01 -16.00 -19.79
C ALA A 6 7.51 -15.63 -21.19
N HIS A 7 8.11 -16.27 -22.21
CA HIS A 7 7.82 -16.10 -23.63
C HIS A 7 6.33 -15.90 -23.96
N LEU A 8 5.98 -14.68 -24.37
CA LEU A 8 4.82 -14.34 -25.19
C LEU A 8 5.32 -13.53 -26.40
N PRO A 9 4.65 -13.63 -27.56
CA PRO A 9 5.28 -13.46 -28.86
C PRO A 9 5.91 -12.08 -29.02
N SER A 10 7.12 -12.08 -29.60
CA SER A 10 7.90 -10.88 -29.90
C SER A 10 7.08 -9.89 -30.72
N VAL A 11 6.46 -8.92 -30.04
CA VAL A 11 6.00 -7.71 -30.70
C VAL A 11 7.26 -6.94 -31.06
N SER A 12 7.47 -6.73 -32.36
CA SER A 12 8.53 -5.89 -32.91
C SER A 12 8.66 -4.57 -32.13
N PRO A 13 9.86 -4.00 -31.95
CA PRO A 13 10.04 -2.69 -31.33
C PRO A 13 9.47 -1.63 -32.27
N THR A 14 8.17 -1.39 -32.21
CA THR A 14 7.57 -0.21 -32.83
C THR A 14 8.10 0.98 -32.05
N GLY A 15 8.92 1.81 -32.70
CA GLY A 15 9.47 3.03 -32.14
C GLY A 15 8.39 4.01 -31.68
N GLY A 16 7.90 3.82 -30.46
CA GLY A 16 7.11 4.81 -29.75
C GLY A 16 8.05 5.84 -29.13
N SER A 17 7.72 7.12 -29.27
CA SER A 17 8.45 8.18 -28.56
C SER A 17 8.29 7.99 -27.03
N VAL A 18 9.25 8.47 -26.23
CA VAL A 18 9.15 8.49 -24.75
C VAL A 18 7.81 9.06 -24.29
N SER A 19 7.29 10.08 -24.99
CA SER A 19 5.97 10.68 -24.74
C SER A 19 4.82 9.67 -24.84
N GLN A 20 4.83 8.80 -25.86
CA GLN A 20 3.80 7.77 -26.03
C GLN A 20 3.89 6.69 -24.94
N ALA A 21 5.10 6.29 -24.55
CA ALA A 21 5.30 5.32 -23.48
C ALA A 21 4.80 5.85 -22.13
N ILE A 22 5.11 7.12 -21.80
CA ILE A 22 4.59 7.78 -20.60
C ILE A 22 3.07 7.83 -20.62
N ARG A 23 2.46 8.16 -21.76
CA ARG A 23 1.00 8.22 -21.88
C ARG A 23 0.37 6.87 -21.57
N LYS A 24 0.87 5.78 -22.16
CA LYS A 24 0.38 4.42 -21.88
C LYS A 24 0.55 4.06 -20.40
N PHE A 25 1.69 4.39 -19.79
CA PHE A 25 1.93 4.17 -18.37
C PHE A 25 0.97 4.93 -17.46
N VAL A 26 0.70 6.20 -17.76
CA VAL A 26 -0.26 7.01 -16.99
C VAL A 26 -1.69 6.50 -17.18
N GLU A 27 -2.06 6.06 -18.38
CA GLU A 27 -3.41 5.56 -18.71
C GLU A 27 -3.67 4.12 -18.21
N ALA A 28 -2.63 3.32 -17.95
CA ALA A 28 -2.76 1.92 -17.53
C ALA A 28 -3.63 1.76 -16.26
N GLU A 29 -4.54 0.78 -16.27
CA GLU A 29 -5.57 0.60 -15.23
C GLU A 29 -5.46 -0.72 -14.45
N ASP A 30 -4.52 -1.59 -14.81
CA ASP A 30 -4.19 -2.81 -14.06
C ASP A 30 -2.69 -2.92 -13.73
N LEU A 31 -2.36 -3.73 -12.72
CA LEU A 31 -1.00 -3.82 -12.19
C LEU A 31 0.01 -4.30 -13.24
N LEU A 32 -0.32 -5.34 -14.01
CA LEU A 32 0.61 -5.89 -15.00
C LEU A 32 0.79 -4.91 -16.17
N GLU A 33 -0.29 -4.29 -16.63
CA GLU A 33 -0.21 -3.23 -17.65
C GLU A 33 0.66 -2.06 -17.18
N VAL A 34 0.54 -1.63 -15.92
CA VAL A 34 1.42 -0.60 -15.34
C VAL A 34 2.88 -1.02 -15.39
N LEU A 35 3.21 -2.26 -15.02
CA LEU A 35 4.58 -2.76 -15.05
C LEU A 35 5.13 -2.87 -16.48
N ASP A 36 4.33 -3.39 -17.42
CA ASP A 36 4.72 -3.54 -18.83
C ASP A 36 4.95 -2.19 -19.51
N THR A 37 4.03 -1.25 -19.31
CA THR A 37 4.14 0.10 -19.89
C THR A 37 5.24 0.93 -19.25
N PHE A 38 5.51 0.74 -17.95
CA PHE A 38 6.68 1.31 -17.29
C PHE A 38 7.97 0.78 -17.90
N GLN A 39 8.05 -0.53 -18.13
CA GLN A 39 9.24 -1.14 -18.70
C GLN A 39 9.53 -0.62 -20.11
N ALA A 40 8.49 -0.51 -20.94
CA ALA A 40 8.60 0.10 -22.27
C ALA A 40 9.08 1.56 -22.21
N TRP A 41 8.63 2.34 -21.22
CA TRP A 41 9.09 3.71 -21.00
C TRP A 41 10.56 3.75 -20.58
N LYS A 42 10.97 2.92 -19.62
CA LYS A 42 12.36 2.82 -19.16
C LYS A 42 13.31 2.46 -20.32
N ASP A 43 12.92 1.49 -21.14
CA ASP A 43 13.71 1.07 -22.31
C ASP A 43 13.83 2.19 -23.35
N ALA A 44 12.75 2.93 -23.61
CA ALA A 44 12.80 4.10 -24.49
C ALA A 44 13.78 5.18 -23.98
N CYS A 45 13.82 5.43 -22.67
CA CYS A 45 14.80 6.36 -22.08
C CYS A 45 16.24 5.84 -22.18
N LEU A 46 16.47 4.53 -21.97
CA LEU A 46 17.79 3.92 -22.10
C LEU A 46 18.31 3.99 -23.54
N GLU A 47 17.46 3.73 -24.53
CA GLU A 47 17.85 3.84 -25.94
C GLU A 47 18.20 5.28 -26.35
N LEU A 48 17.50 6.29 -25.83
CA LEU A 48 17.88 7.69 -26.01
C LEU A 48 19.24 8.01 -25.40
N GLU A 49 19.51 7.52 -24.18
CA GLU A 49 20.78 7.73 -23.49
C GLU A 49 21.95 7.10 -24.28
N LYS A 50 21.78 5.86 -24.78
CA LYS A 50 22.76 5.19 -25.65
C LYS A 50 22.98 5.95 -26.95
N GLY A 51 21.92 6.49 -27.56
CA GLY A 51 21.99 7.29 -28.78
C GLY A 51 22.83 8.56 -28.61
N LEU A 52 22.69 9.25 -27.47
CA LEU A 52 23.49 10.44 -27.14
C LEU A 52 24.97 10.12 -26.91
N GLN A 53 25.26 8.96 -26.29
CA GLN A 53 26.62 8.51 -25.98
C GLN A 53 27.42 8.04 -27.21
N LYS A 54 26.78 7.78 -28.36
CA LYS A 54 27.44 7.38 -29.62
C LYS A 54 28.02 8.57 -30.43
N SER A 55 28.06 9.77 -29.87
CA SER A 55 28.75 10.92 -30.48
C SER A 55 30.28 10.72 -30.46
N PRO A 56 31.04 11.15 -31.49
CA PRO A 56 32.44 10.75 -31.63
C PRO A 56 33.33 11.40 -30.56
N GLY A 57 33.98 10.61 -29.71
CA GLY A 57 35.07 11.08 -28.84
C GLY A 57 35.17 10.51 -27.42
N VAL A 58 34.25 9.66 -26.96
CA VAL A 58 34.28 9.14 -25.57
C VAL A 58 34.57 7.63 -25.56
N THR A 59 35.71 7.26 -24.96
CA THR A 59 36.11 5.87 -24.74
C THR A 59 35.18 5.20 -23.72
N GLN A 60 34.62 4.05 -24.08
CA GLN A 60 33.58 3.37 -23.30
C GLN A 60 34.16 2.56 -22.12
N LYS A 61 33.51 2.67 -20.95
CA LYS A 61 33.37 1.56 -20.00
C LYS A 61 31.95 1.03 -20.19
N GLU A 62 31.79 -0.21 -20.65
CA GLU A 62 30.50 -0.88 -20.61
C GLU A 62 30.05 -0.94 -19.14
N PRO A 63 28.90 -0.35 -18.77
CA PRO A 63 28.37 -0.55 -17.43
C PRO A 63 27.96 -2.02 -17.29
N SER A 64 28.56 -2.73 -16.34
CA SER A 64 28.26 -4.13 -16.08
C SER A 64 26.79 -4.28 -15.65
N LEU A 65 25.98 -4.92 -16.50
CA LEU A 65 24.53 -5.17 -16.32
C LEU A 65 24.15 -6.15 -15.19
N ALA A 66 25.02 -6.33 -14.18
CA ALA A 66 24.87 -7.30 -13.09
C ALA A 66 24.68 -6.68 -11.70
N ALA A 67 24.81 -5.35 -11.54
CA ALA A 67 24.52 -4.68 -10.28
C ALA A 67 23.02 -4.31 -10.19
N PRO A 68 22.40 -4.32 -9.00
CA PRO A 68 21.12 -3.66 -8.79
C PRO A 68 21.25 -2.21 -9.25
N VAL A 69 20.39 -1.77 -10.17
CA VAL A 69 20.43 -0.38 -10.64
C VAL A 69 19.88 0.48 -9.51
N ASN A 70 20.65 1.45 -9.07
CA ASN A 70 20.29 2.33 -7.97
C ASN A 70 18.96 3.06 -8.30
N PRO A 71 17.94 3.03 -7.43
CA PRO A 71 16.65 3.69 -7.65
C PRO A 71 16.79 5.16 -8.10
N PHE A 72 17.74 5.89 -7.52
CA PHE A 72 17.98 7.29 -7.86
C PHE A 72 18.53 7.48 -9.29
N GLU A 73 19.28 6.51 -9.82
CA GLU A 73 19.74 6.53 -11.22
C GLU A 73 18.58 6.34 -12.18
N ILE A 74 17.66 5.42 -11.87
CA ILE A 74 16.42 5.21 -12.65
C ILE A 74 15.57 6.49 -12.62
N TYR A 75 15.30 7.04 -11.44
CA TYR A 75 14.59 8.32 -11.30
C TYR A 75 15.23 9.42 -12.15
N SER A 76 16.56 9.56 -12.07
CA SER A 76 17.31 10.59 -12.79
C SER A 76 17.21 10.40 -14.31
N LEU A 77 17.32 9.15 -14.80
CA LEU A 77 17.14 8.80 -16.20
C LEU A 77 15.74 9.17 -16.69
N LEU A 78 14.71 8.71 -15.98
CA LEU A 78 13.32 8.95 -16.33
C LEU A 78 13.02 10.44 -16.36
N ARG A 79 13.39 11.18 -15.30
CA ARG A 79 13.18 12.64 -15.23
C ARG A 79 13.88 13.38 -16.37
N LYS A 80 15.16 13.07 -16.63
CA LYS A 80 15.97 13.71 -17.69
C LYS A 80 15.28 13.64 -19.05
N HIS A 81 14.75 12.46 -19.40
CA HIS A 81 14.18 12.21 -20.72
C HIS A 81 12.67 12.47 -20.81
N SER A 82 12.00 12.70 -19.68
CA SER A 82 10.55 12.87 -19.62
C SER A 82 10.10 14.30 -19.41
N PHE A 83 10.90 15.12 -18.71
CA PHE A 83 10.53 16.50 -18.34
C PHE A 83 10.22 17.40 -19.54
N ARG A 84 10.90 17.18 -20.68
CA ARG A 84 10.66 17.93 -21.94
C ARG A 84 9.74 17.19 -22.93
N ALA A 85 9.51 15.91 -22.72
CA ALA A 85 8.80 15.06 -23.68
C ALA A 85 7.27 15.10 -23.49
N THR A 86 6.78 15.49 -22.31
CA THR A 86 5.35 15.53 -22.04
C THR A 86 4.97 16.39 -20.83
N HIS A 87 3.76 16.94 -20.86
CA HIS A 87 3.13 17.62 -19.73
C HIS A 87 2.47 16.66 -18.73
N HIS A 88 2.38 15.35 -19.02
CA HIS A 88 1.60 14.38 -18.22
C HIS A 88 2.06 14.20 -16.77
N LEU A 89 3.35 14.43 -16.46
CA LEU A 89 3.94 14.20 -15.13
C LEU A 89 4.57 15.48 -14.54
N THR A 90 4.10 16.66 -14.96
CA THR A 90 4.73 17.95 -14.63
C THR A 90 4.70 18.23 -13.13
N ASP A 91 3.56 18.00 -12.48
CA ASP A 91 3.38 18.32 -11.06
C ASP A 91 4.08 17.26 -10.21
N PHE A 92 3.99 15.99 -10.60
CA PHE A 92 4.75 14.90 -9.98
C PHE A 92 6.26 15.21 -9.92
N TRP A 93 6.88 15.57 -11.06
CA TRP A 93 8.32 15.85 -11.06
C TRP A 93 8.71 17.04 -10.18
N LYS A 94 7.91 18.11 -10.17
CA LYS A 94 8.14 19.27 -9.30
C LYS A 94 8.04 18.91 -7.82
N CYS A 95 6.98 18.18 -7.45
CA CYS A 95 6.75 17.74 -6.08
C CYS A 95 7.88 16.83 -5.59
N ILE A 96 8.27 15.83 -6.38
CA ILE A 96 9.34 14.90 -6.02
C ILE A 96 10.72 15.59 -5.93
N GLU A 97 11.01 16.54 -6.81
CA GLU A 97 12.24 17.33 -6.73
C GLU A 97 12.31 18.13 -5.42
N ALA A 98 11.19 18.74 -5.00
CA ALA A 98 11.09 19.41 -3.72
C ALA A 98 11.31 18.44 -2.54
N ARG A 99 10.82 17.19 -2.63
CA ARG A 99 11.05 16.14 -1.63
C ARG A 99 12.51 15.74 -1.53
N PHE A 100 13.20 15.51 -2.65
CA PHE A 100 14.63 15.22 -2.62
C PHE A 100 15.49 16.38 -2.10
N ALA A 101 15.01 17.62 -2.22
CA ALA A 101 15.66 18.80 -1.66
C ALA A 101 15.40 19.01 -0.16
N ASP A 102 14.36 18.37 0.39
CA ASP A 102 13.99 18.47 1.80
C ASP A 102 15.12 17.97 2.71
N PRO A 103 15.60 18.78 3.66
CA PRO A 103 16.64 18.37 4.61
C PRO A 103 16.31 17.08 5.37
N ARG A 104 15.03 16.74 5.57
CA ARG A 104 14.61 15.50 6.24
C ARG A 104 15.00 14.23 5.50
N HIS A 105 15.26 14.33 4.19
CA HIS A 105 15.76 13.22 3.35
C HIS A 105 17.26 13.30 3.09
N LYS A 106 17.96 14.30 3.65
CA LYS A 106 19.41 14.31 3.70
C LYS A 106 19.84 13.45 4.89
N CYS A 107 20.73 12.49 4.65
CA CYS A 107 21.36 11.74 5.72
C CYS A 107 22.62 12.52 6.13
N ASP A 108 22.85 12.72 7.42
CA ASP A 108 23.80 13.71 7.97
C ASP A 108 25.31 13.35 7.80
N ASP A 109 25.67 12.35 6.98
CA ASP A 109 26.99 11.72 7.04
C ASP A 109 27.97 12.02 5.87
N ASP A 110 27.67 12.95 4.97
CA ASP A 110 28.51 13.23 3.78
C ASP A 110 29.88 13.90 4.08
N SER A 111 30.40 13.88 5.32
CA SER A 111 31.63 14.60 5.69
C SER A 111 32.75 13.80 6.36
N ASP A 112 32.59 12.49 6.63
CA ASP A 112 33.65 11.68 7.25
C ASP A 112 34.24 10.63 6.29
N ALA A 113 35.52 10.78 5.93
CA ALA A 113 36.26 9.87 5.05
C ALA A 113 36.40 8.42 5.60
N SER A 114 36.11 8.20 6.89
CA SER A 114 36.01 6.86 7.48
C SER A 114 34.67 6.16 7.17
N VAL A 115 33.60 6.95 7.01
CA VAL A 115 32.27 6.47 6.60
C VAL A 115 32.29 6.03 5.14
N GLU A 116 32.95 6.76 4.23
CA GLU A 116 33.07 6.39 2.80
C GLU A 116 33.69 5.00 2.56
N LYS A 117 34.65 4.57 3.38
CA LYS A 117 35.27 3.23 3.27
C LYS A 117 34.37 2.11 3.81
N SER A 118 33.48 2.42 4.76
CA SER A 118 32.54 1.45 5.35
C SER A 118 31.17 1.42 4.64
N SER A 119 30.73 2.53 4.07
CA SER A 119 29.54 2.59 3.19
C SER A 119 29.78 1.82 1.89
N ALA A 120 31.03 1.79 1.39
CA ALA A 120 31.43 0.91 0.30
C ALA A 120 31.31 -0.60 0.62
N LEU A 121 31.24 -0.97 1.91
CA LEU A 121 31.05 -2.37 2.34
C LEU A 121 29.56 -2.74 2.41
N ALA A 122 28.66 -1.83 2.78
CA ALA A 122 27.23 -2.09 2.89
C ALA A 122 26.37 -0.84 2.74
N GLY A 123 25.71 -0.67 1.59
CA GLY A 123 24.64 0.32 1.43
C GLY A 123 23.28 -0.15 1.92
N ARG A 124 22.35 0.79 2.12
CA ARG A 124 20.97 0.52 2.54
C ARG A 124 20.16 -0.15 1.42
N ARG A 125 19.60 -1.33 1.70
CA ARG A 125 18.80 -2.13 0.76
C ARG A 125 17.53 -2.61 1.43
N ALA A 126 16.38 -2.29 0.84
CA ALA A 126 15.08 -2.56 1.41
C ALA A 126 14.32 -3.64 0.64
N LEU A 127 13.72 -4.56 1.40
CA LEU A 127 12.72 -5.50 0.93
C LEU A 127 11.39 -5.18 1.62
N ILE A 128 10.36 -4.93 0.83
CA ILE A 128 8.98 -4.69 1.29
C ILE A 128 8.14 -5.89 0.89
N VAL A 129 7.44 -6.49 1.85
CA VAL A 129 6.54 -7.62 1.62
C VAL A 129 5.11 -7.13 1.69
N GLY A 130 4.46 -7.00 0.53
CA GLY A 130 3.09 -6.52 0.34
C GLY A 130 3.02 -5.22 -0.46
N GLY A 131 2.35 -5.26 -1.62
CA GLY A 131 2.04 -4.12 -2.49
C GLY A 131 0.72 -3.42 -2.15
N GLY A 132 0.34 -3.41 -0.87
CA GLY A 132 -0.78 -2.61 -0.37
C GLY A 132 -0.44 -1.11 -0.32
N PRO A 133 -1.42 -0.23 -0.04
CA PRO A 133 -1.16 1.20 0.07
C PRO A 133 -0.02 1.56 1.05
N ALA A 134 0.03 0.92 2.21
CA ALA A 134 1.10 1.12 3.20
C ALA A 134 2.48 0.68 2.67
N GLY A 135 2.57 -0.51 2.06
CA GLY A 135 3.85 -1.02 1.55
C GLY A 135 4.41 -0.17 0.41
N LEU A 136 3.56 0.26 -0.52
CA LEU A 136 3.96 1.15 -1.61
C LEU A 136 4.35 2.55 -1.11
N ARG A 137 3.62 3.10 -0.12
CA ARG A 137 3.97 4.38 0.51
C ARG A 137 5.29 4.29 1.28
N ALA A 138 5.57 3.18 1.96
CA ALA A 138 6.85 2.91 2.60
C ALA A 138 7.99 2.80 1.56
N ALA A 139 7.75 2.12 0.44
CA ALA A 139 8.74 2.03 -0.63
C ALA A 139 9.10 3.41 -1.22
N ILE A 140 8.12 4.29 -1.41
CA ILE A 140 8.33 5.69 -1.82
C ILE A 140 9.19 6.43 -0.79
N GLU A 141 8.91 6.28 0.51
CA GLU A 141 9.69 6.89 1.60
C GLU A 141 11.16 6.47 1.54
N LEU A 142 11.41 5.17 1.42
CA LEU A 142 12.77 4.61 1.38
C LEU A 142 13.52 5.02 0.10
N ALA A 143 12.82 5.14 -1.03
CA ALA A 143 13.40 5.65 -2.27
C ALA A 143 13.79 7.14 -2.16
N LEU A 144 12.96 7.97 -1.51
CA LEU A 144 13.29 9.38 -1.24
C LEU A 144 14.53 9.53 -0.35
N GLN A 145 14.74 8.57 0.56
CA GLN A 145 15.94 8.49 1.39
C GLN A 145 17.16 7.89 0.68
N LYS A 146 17.10 7.66 -0.64
CA LYS A 146 18.22 7.21 -1.48
C LYS A 146 18.81 5.84 -1.08
N PHE A 147 17.95 4.88 -0.78
CA PHE A 147 18.37 3.48 -0.67
C PHE A 147 18.98 3.01 -2.00
N GLU A 148 20.03 2.19 -1.94
CA GLU A 148 20.68 1.63 -3.14
C GLU A 148 19.79 0.62 -3.87
N SER A 149 18.83 0.04 -3.16
CA SER A 149 17.85 -0.90 -3.70
C SER A 149 16.60 -0.86 -2.85
N VAL A 150 15.43 -0.79 -3.48
CA VAL A 150 14.12 -0.86 -2.85
C VAL A 150 13.28 -1.83 -3.67
N VAL A 151 12.93 -2.98 -3.09
CA VAL A 151 12.20 -4.05 -3.76
C VAL A 151 10.87 -4.28 -3.07
N VAL A 152 9.77 -4.30 -3.81
CA VAL A 152 8.43 -4.65 -3.32
C VAL A 152 8.04 -6.01 -3.89
N LEU A 153 7.70 -6.96 -3.02
CA LEU A 153 7.10 -8.23 -3.40
C LEU A 153 5.59 -8.17 -3.13
N GLU A 154 4.77 -8.33 -4.17
CA GLU A 154 3.33 -8.51 -4.05
C GLU A 154 2.96 -9.91 -4.55
N LYS A 155 2.34 -10.71 -3.68
CA LYS A 155 1.97 -12.09 -4.01
C LYS A 155 0.91 -12.20 -5.10
N ARG A 156 0.08 -11.15 -5.28
CA ARG A 156 -0.94 -11.09 -6.33
C ARG A 156 -0.39 -10.44 -7.58
N ASP A 157 -1.00 -10.74 -8.71
CA ASP A 157 -0.75 -10.11 -10.00
C ASP A 157 -1.80 -9.06 -10.37
N THR A 158 -2.79 -8.82 -9.50
CA THR A 158 -3.88 -7.87 -9.73
C THR A 158 -4.30 -7.13 -8.47
N PHE A 159 -4.74 -5.87 -8.66
CA PHE A 159 -5.40 -5.07 -7.64
C PHE A 159 -6.91 -5.10 -7.85
N SER A 160 -7.61 -5.95 -7.10
CA SER A 160 -9.04 -6.22 -7.29
C SER A 160 -9.97 -5.52 -6.30
N ARG A 161 -9.44 -4.91 -5.23
CA ARG A 161 -10.27 -4.35 -4.14
C ARG A 161 -10.85 -2.99 -4.53
N VAL A 162 -12.16 -2.97 -4.79
CA VAL A 162 -12.93 -1.76 -5.12
C VAL A 162 -13.54 -1.07 -3.89
N ASN A 163 -13.49 -1.70 -2.72
CA ASN A 163 -13.86 -1.05 -1.45
C ASN A 163 -13.17 0.32 -1.33
N VAL A 164 -13.89 1.29 -0.78
CA VAL A 164 -13.47 2.69 -0.76
C VAL A 164 -12.88 3.03 0.61
N MET A 165 -11.72 3.68 0.57
CA MET A 165 -11.04 4.23 1.73
C MET A 165 -11.32 5.72 1.86
N ARG A 166 -11.57 6.16 3.08
CA ARG A 166 -11.49 7.58 3.45
C ARG A 166 -10.03 8.00 3.62
N ILE A 167 -9.71 9.19 3.14
CA ILE A 167 -8.40 9.85 3.25
C ILE A 167 -8.65 11.20 3.91
N HIS A 168 -8.03 11.46 5.05
CA HIS A 168 -8.18 12.74 5.73
C HIS A 168 -7.63 13.89 4.86
N ALA A 169 -8.16 15.11 5.06
CA ALA A 169 -7.81 16.25 4.22
C ALA A 169 -6.29 16.52 4.14
N GLU A 170 -5.58 16.43 5.26
CA GLU A 170 -4.11 16.63 5.31
C GLU A 170 -3.36 15.56 4.50
N ASP A 171 -3.80 14.31 4.59
CA ASP A 171 -3.23 13.20 3.82
C ASP A 171 -3.57 13.32 2.32
N MET A 172 -4.76 13.82 1.99
CA MET A 172 -5.16 14.07 0.59
C MET A 172 -4.33 15.20 -0.01
N ASP A 173 -4.10 16.26 0.77
CA ASP A 173 -3.22 17.35 0.41
C ASP A 173 -1.79 16.86 0.20
N GLU A 174 -1.27 15.98 1.06
CA GLU A 174 0.03 15.36 0.86
C GLU A 174 0.09 14.60 -0.48
N LEU A 175 -0.87 13.70 -0.74
CA LEU A 175 -0.92 12.94 -2.01
C LEU A 175 -0.97 13.84 -3.24
N VAL A 176 -1.82 14.88 -3.20
CA VAL A 176 -2.09 15.72 -4.37
C VAL A 176 -1.04 16.82 -4.54
N LYS A 177 -0.74 17.58 -3.49
CA LYS A 177 0.09 18.78 -3.54
C LYS A 177 1.57 18.48 -3.29
N GLU A 178 1.89 17.42 -2.55
CA GLU A 178 3.28 17.09 -2.20
C GLU A 178 3.83 15.85 -2.92
N PHE A 179 2.96 15.03 -3.53
CA PHE A 179 3.35 13.88 -4.37
C PHE A 179 2.81 13.94 -5.80
N GLY A 180 1.99 14.93 -6.17
CA GLY A 180 1.51 15.08 -7.55
C GLY A 180 0.59 13.95 -8.02
N ALA A 181 -0.21 13.34 -7.13
CA ALA A 181 -1.08 12.19 -7.45
C ALA A 181 -2.04 12.43 -8.63
N ARG A 182 -2.42 13.69 -8.91
CA ARG A 182 -3.32 14.05 -10.01
C ARG A 182 -2.75 13.73 -11.40
N ASP A 183 -1.43 13.67 -11.53
CA ASP A 183 -0.79 13.29 -12.79
C ASP A 183 -1.03 11.82 -13.14
N PHE A 184 -1.14 10.94 -12.13
CA PHE A 184 -1.48 9.53 -12.31
C PHE A 184 -2.97 9.26 -12.25
N TYR A 185 -3.73 10.13 -11.56
CA TYR A 185 -5.17 9.99 -11.45
C TYR A 185 -5.90 11.32 -11.29
N ARG A 186 -6.36 11.89 -12.40
CA ARG A 186 -7.03 13.22 -12.41
C ARG A 186 -8.31 13.29 -11.60
N LYS A 187 -8.98 12.14 -11.37
CA LYS A 187 -10.24 12.08 -10.62
C LYS A 187 -10.04 12.07 -9.10
N ILE A 188 -8.80 11.96 -8.61
CA ILE A 188 -8.52 12.06 -7.18
C ILE A 188 -8.91 13.45 -6.67
N CYS A 189 -9.64 13.49 -5.55
CA CYS A 189 -10.06 14.73 -4.89
C CYS A 189 -10.84 15.68 -5.83
N ILE A 190 -11.64 15.15 -6.77
CA ILE A 190 -12.63 15.94 -7.51
C ILE A 190 -13.85 16.17 -6.62
N GLN A 191 -14.39 17.39 -6.61
CA GLN A 191 -15.54 17.80 -5.77
C GLN A 191 -15.29 17.63 -4.26
N ASP A 192 -14.05 17.85 -3.81
CA ASP A 192 -13.64 17.74 -2.40
C ASP A 192 -13.98 16.38 -1.75
N ARG A 193 -14.09 15.32 -2.56
CA ARG A 193 -14.28 13.96 -2.05
C ARG A 193 -13.00 13.48 -1.38
N ASP A 194 -13.11 13.18 -0.10
CA ASP A 194 -12.04 12.69 0.77
C ASP A 194 -11.93 11.15 0.72
N VAL A 195 -12.18 10.56 -0.46
CA VAL A 195 -12.27 9.10 -0.64
C VAL A 195 -11.60 8.59 -1.91
N VAL A 196 -11.13 7.34 -1.89
CA VAL A 196 -10.54 6.65 -3.05
C VAL A 196 -10.74 5.13 -2.95
N ALA A 197 -10.98 4.45 -4.08
CA ALA A 197 -10.98 2.99 -4.10
C ALA A 197 -9.59 2.44 -3.77
N ILE A 198 -9.51 1.34 -3.00
CA ILE A 198 -8.22 0.75 -2.58
C ILE A 198 -7.34 0.45 -3.79
N ARG A 199 -7.89 -0.22 -4.83
CA ARG A 199 -7.14 -0.55 -6.04
C ARG A 199 -6.57 0.69 -6.73
N ARG A 200 -7.32 1.80 -6.72
CA ARG A 200 -6.91 3.03 -7.39
C ARG A 200 -5.74 3.68 -6.66
N LEU A 201 -5.79 3.71 -5.32
CA LEU A 201 -4.67 4.17 -4.51
C LEU A 201 -3.43 3.28 -4.70
N GLN A 202 -3.60 1.95 -4.78
CA GLN A 202 -2.49 1.04 -5.08
C GLN A 202 -1.85 1.33 -6.45
N LEU A 203 -2.64 1.58 -7.50
CA LEU A 203 -2.12 1.93 -8.82
C LEU A 203 -1.38 3.28 -8.82
N ILE A 204 -1.94 4.30 -8.16
CA ILE A 204 -1.28 5.61 -8.02
C ILE A 204 0.09 5.45 -7.34
N LEU A 205 0.13 4.78 -6.19
CA LEU A 205 1.37 4.61 -5.43
C LEU A 205 2.37 3.69 -6.15
N THR A 206 1.90 2.69 -6.90
CA THR A 206 2.78 1.85 -7.73
C THR A 206 3.45 2.68 -8.82
N LYS A 207 2.68 3.52 -9.52
CA LYS A 207 3.23 4.41 -10.56
C LYS A 207 4.26 5.38 -9.97
N MET A 208 3.97 5.97 -8.82
CA MET A 208 4.92 6.83 -8.09
C MET A 208 6.20 6.08 -7.70
N ALA A 209 6.07 4.89 -7.11
CA ALA A 209 7.19 4.07 -6.67
C ALA A 209 8.10 3.69 -7.85
N LEU A 210 7.54 3.25 -8.97
CA LEU A 210 8.28 2.91 -10.19
C LEU A 210 9.04 4.13 -10.74
N CYS A 211 8.41 5.30 -10.78
CA CYS A 211 9.08 6.55 -11.17
C CYS A 211 10.27 6.93 -10.26
N LEU A 212 10.26 6.48 -9.01
CA LEU A 212 11.37 6.66 -8.05
C LEU A 212 12.40 5.52 -8.11
N GLY A 213 12.26 4.59 -9.05
CA GLY A 213 13.18 3.47 -9.25
C GLY A 213 12.98 2.30 -8.28
N VAL A 214 11.84 2.23 -7.60
CA VAL A 214 11.46 1.04 -6.82
C VAL A 214 11.21 -0.13 -7.77
N ASP A 215 11.75 -1.30 -7.44
CA ASP A 215 11.56 -2.53 -8.19
C ASP A 215 10.36 -3.31 -7.65
N VAL A 216 9.30 -3.45 -8.44
CA VAL A 216 8.02 -4.05 -8.00
C VAL A 216 7.79 -5.37 -8.69
N HIS A 217 7.72 -6.45 -7.90
CA HIS A 217 7.50 -7.82 -8.39
C HIS A 217 6.09 -8.30 -8.02
N ALA A 218 5.21 -8.30 -9.01
CA ALA A 218 3.87 -8.85 -8.90
C ALA A 218 3.89 -10.38 -9.02
N GLY A 219 2.92 -11.06 -8.39
CA GLY A 219 2.84 -12.51 -8.36
C GLY A 219 4.01 -13.21 -7.65
N SER A 220 4.70 -12.50 -6.74
CA SER A 220 5.90 -13.01 -6.05
C SER A 220 5.68 -13.06 -4.54
N GLU A 221 5.71 -14.26 -3.97
CA GLU A 221 5.52 -14.51 -2.54
C GLU A 221 6.86 -14.81 -1.86
N LEU A 222 7.12 -14.16 -0.72
CA LEU A 222 8.30 -14.45 0.08
C LEU A 222 8.19 -15.86 0.71
N THR A 223 9.24 -16.67 0.56
CA THR A 223 9.24 -18.06 1.07
C THR A 223 10.31 -18.35 2.10
N SER A 224 11.50 -17.78 1.94
CA SER A 224 12.56 -17.96 2.94
C SER A 224 13.42 -16.72 3.06
N ILE A 225 13.95 -16.57 4.27
CA ILE A 225 14.85 -15.50 4.68
C ILE A 225 16.09 -16.18 5.26
N ARG A 226 17.26 -15.80 4.78
CA ARG A 226 18.54 -16.36 5.26
C ARG A 226 19.55 -15.26 5.52
N SER A 227 20.32 -15.43 6.59
CA SER A 227 21.48 -14.59 6.86
C SER A 227 22.70 -15.14 6.12
N GLU A 228 23.43 -14.30 5.40
CA GLU A 228 24.64 -14.70 4.67
C GLU A 228 25.90 -14.53 5.53
N LEU A 229 26.71 -15.60 5.70
CA LEU A 229 27.92 -15.55 6.54
C LEU A 229 29.04 -14.68 5.98
N LYS A 230 29.04 -14.44 4.66
CA LYS A 230 30.09 -13.69 3.95
C LYS A 230 29.60 -12.40 3.32
N SER A 231 28.46 -11.89 3.80
CA SER A 231 27.83 -10.69 3.26
C SER A 231 27.18 -9.90 4.39
N PRO A 232 27.18 -8.56 4.31
CA PRO A 232 26.48 -7.70 5.27
C PRO A 232 24.96 -7.74 5.11
N TYR A 233 24.44 -8.51 4.15
CA TYR A 233 23.02 -8.59 3.82
C TYR A 233 22.39 -9.92 4.28
N TRP A 234 21.07 -9.87 4.43
CA TRP A 234 20.18 -11.02 4.39
C TRP A 234 19.73 -11.25 2.96
N THR A 235 19.32 -12.47 2.67
CA THR A 235 18.77 -12.83 1.37
C THR A 235 17.38 -13.43 1.51
N ALA A 236 16.46 -12.97 0.67
CA ALA A 236 15.13 -13.53 0.51
C ALA A 236 15.07 -14.36 -0.77
N THR A 237 14.25 -15.40 -0.74
CA THR A 237 13.84 -16.13 -1.95
C THR A 237 12.33 -16.15 -2.07
N THR A 238 11.86 -16.21 -3.30
CA THR A 238 10.44 -16.12 -3.60
C THR A 238 9.90 -17.40 -4.23
N ASN A 239 8.60 -17.62 -4.09
CA ASN A 239 7.82 -18.50 -4.95
C ASN A 239 6.95 -17.62 -5.84
N ASN A 240 7.04 -17.84 -7.14
CA ASN A 240 6.52 -16.91 -8.11
C ASN A 240 5.45 -17.61 -8.96
N ILE A 241 4.37 -16.89 -9.26
CA ILE A 241 3.38 -17.31 -10.26
C ILE A 241 4.07 -17.48 -11.62
N TYR A 242 5.11 -16.69 -11.86
CA TYR A 242 5.95 -16.73 -13.05
C TYR A 242 7.25 -17.50 -12.79
N PRO A 243 7.83 -18.19 -13.78
CA PRO A 243 8.88 -19.20 -13.57
C PRO A 243 10.23 -18.67 -13.03
N GLU A 244 10.46 -17.37 -13.07
CA GLU A 244 11.73 -16.80 -12.61
C GLU A 244 11.75 -16.63 -11.11
N GLN A 245 12.52 -17.43 -10.38
CA GLN A 245 12.78 -17.16 -8.97
C GLN A 245 13.69 -15.94 -8.81
N ILE A 246 13.36 -15.06 -7.86
CA ILE A 246 14.17 -13.88 -7.56
C ILE A 246 14.85 -14.06 -6.21
N SER A 247 16.12 -13.67 -6.14
CA SER A 247 16.91 -13.62 -4.91
C SER A 247 17.19 -12.17 -4.58
N VAL A 248 16.70 -11.69 -3.45
CA VAL A 248 16.81 -10.27 -3.06
C VAL A 248 17.71 -10.14 -1.83
N THR A 249 18.75 -9.33 -1.92
CA THR A 249 19.62 -9.01 -0.77
C THR A 249 19.20 -7.71 -0.10
N TYR A 250 19.07 -7.69 1.23
CA TYR A 250 18.59 -6.54 1.98
C TYR A 250 19.17 -6.48 3.41
N ASN A 251 19.09 -5.31 4.03
CA ASN A 251 19.33 -5.07 5.46
C ASN A 251 18.19 -4.29 6.12
N THR A 252 17.14 -3.99 5.36
CA THR A 252 15.87 -3.42 5.86
C THR A 252 14.71 -4.25 5.32
N LEU A 253 13.87 -4.79 6.21
CA LEU A 253 12.70 -5.59 5.88
C LEU A 253 11.44 -4.87 6.38
N ILE A 254 10.54 -4.55 5.47
CA ILE A 254 9.25 -3.93 5.78
C ILE A 254 8.15 -4.95 5.57
N LEU A 255 7.45 -5.30 6.65
CA LEU A 255 6.32 -6.22 6.62
C LEU A 255 5.02 -5.39 6.48
N ALA A 256 4.52 -5.29 5.25
CA ALA A 256 3.28 -4.62 4.87
C ALA A 256 2.21 -5.64 4.45
N THR A 257 2.16 -6.78 5.15
CA THR A 257 1.47 -8.01 4.71
C THR A 257 -0.02 -8.08 5.07
N GLY A 258 -0.55 -7.03 5.70
CA GLY A 258 -1.94 -6.96 6.15
C GLY A 258 -2.19 -7.69 7.47
N GLU A 259 -3.46 -7.67 7.92
CA GLU A 259 -3.88 -8.16 9.24
C GLU A 259 -3.67 -9.69 9.44
N LYS A 260 -3.76 -10.50 8.38
CA LYS A 260 -3.82 -11.97 8.47
C LYS A 260 -2.47 -12.67 8.37
N SER A 261 -1.39 -11.91 8.22
CA SER A 261 -0.07 -12.48 8.00
C SER A 261 0.59 -12.91 9.30
N THR A 262 1.08 -14.14 9.33
CA THR A 262 1.89 -14.66 10.44
C THR A 262 3.36 -14.28 10.33
N LEU A 263 3.83 -13.73 9.21
CA LEU A 263 5.25 -13.46 8.98
C LEU A 263 5.90 -12.60 10.08
N SER A 264 5.13 -11.71 10.73
CA SER A 264 5.66 -10.93 11.86
C SER A 264 6.05 -11.78 13.07
N SER A 265 5.45 -12.95 13.28
CA SER A 265 5.80 -13.84 14.40
C SER A 265 7.19 -14.47 14.23
N ASP A 266 7.65 -14.67 13.01
CA ASP A 266 8.99 -15.19 12.71
C ASP A 266 10.09 -14.23 13.20
N PHE A 267 9.73 -12.96 13.41
CA PHE A 267 10.58 -11.90 13.95
C PHE A 267 10.23 -11.53 15.40
N ALA A 268 9.48 -12.39 16.10
CA ALA A 268 9.10 -12.22 17.50
C ALA A 268 8.33 -10.91 17.82
N PHE A 269 7.57 -10.38 16.85
CA PHE A 269 6.64 -9.29 17.15
C PHE A 269 5.48 -9.81 17.99
N SER A 270 5.26 -9.18 19.15
CA SER A 270 4.09 -9.45 19.98
C SER A 270 2.90 -8.64 19.51
N ARG A 271 1.69 -9.19 19.67
CA ARG A 271 0.44 -8.56 19.28
C ARG A 271 -0.53 -8.51 20.44
N VAL A 272 -1.25 -7.39 20.55
CA VAL A 272 -2.36 -7.20 21.48
C VAL A 272 -3.65 -7.19 20.67
N VAL A 273 -4.65 -7.91 21.16
CA VAL A 273 -6.00 -7.93 20.59
C VAL A 273 -6.90 -7.10 21.48
N PHE A 274 -7.45 -6.02 20.94
CA PHE A 274 -8.49 -5.24 21.60
C PHE A 274 -9.87 -5.75 21.17
N ARG A 275 -10.74 -6.03 22.14
CA ARG A 275 -12.13 -6.45 21.92
C ARG A 275 -13.06 -5.52 22.69
N ALA A 276 -13.78 -4.66 21.98
CA ALA A 276 -14.77 -3.77 22.58
C ALA A 276 -16.16 -4.43 22.72
N GLY A 277 -16.48 -5.36 21.83
CA GLY A 277 -17.76 -6.06 21.75
C GLY A 277 -17.87 -6.86 20.45
N ASN A 278 -18.86 -7.75 20.35
CA ASN A 278 -19.07 -8.54 19.14
C ASN A 278 -19.59 -7.63 18.03
N ALA A 279 -18.90 -7.59 16.90
CA ALA A 279 -19.27 -6.79 15.74
C ALA A 279 -19.09 -7.58 14.45
N THR A 280 -20.10 -7.57 13.60
CA THR A 280 -20.05 -8.18 12.27
C THR A 280 -20.15 -7.08 11.23
N GLY A 281 -19.14 -6.98 10.37
CA GLY A 281 -19.12 -6.02 9.27
C GLY A 281 -19.68 -6.64 7.99
N ILE A 282 -20.45 -5.88 7.23
CA ILE A 282 -20.80 -6.22 5.83
C ILE A 282 -20.30 -5.09 4.94
N THR A 283 -19.66 -5.45 3.82
CA THR A 283 -19.38 -4.51 2.73
C THR A 283 -20.12 -4.93 1.48
N CYS A 284 -20.58 -3.96 0.69
CA CYS A 284 -21.07 -4.23 -0.65
C CYS A 284 -20.69 -3.11 -1.62
N ASN A 285 -20.50 -3.47 -2.89
CA ASN A 285 -20.19 -2.54 -3.95
C ASN A 285 -21.18 -2.68 -5.10
N PHE A 286 -21.72 -1.55 -5.55
CA PHE A 286 -22.60 -1.46 -6.72
C PHE A 286 -21.93 -0.68 -7.84
N TYR A 287 -22.38 -0.89 -9.08
CA TYR A 287 -22.01 0.01 -10.17
C TYR A 287 -22.39 1.45 -9.81
N PRO A 288 -21.51 2.43 -10.11
CA PRO A 288 -21.79 3.82 -9.81
C PRO A 288 -23.00 4.29 -10.63
N SER A 289 -24.10 4.63 -9.95
CA SER A 289 -25.28 5.20 -10.60
C SER A 289 -25.02 6.67 -10.95
N HIS A 290 -25.36 7.08 -12.18
CA HIS A 290 -25.28 8.47 -12.63
C HIS A 290 -26.41 9.35 -12.08
N THR A 291 -27.39 8.75 -11.40
CA THR A 291 -28.43 9.51 -10.72
C THR A 291 -27.79 10.25 -9.55
N PRO A 292 -27.93 11.58 -9.44
CA PRO A 292 -27.53 12.28 -8.23
C PRO A 292 -28.32 11.65 -7.08
N ILE A 293 -27.67 10.83 -6.26
CA ILE A 293 -28.21 10.46 -4.95
C ILE A 293 -28.47 11.80 -4.31
N ALA A 294 -29.74 12.08 -4.00
CA ALA A 294 -30.19 13.38 -3.53
C ALA A 294 -29.15 13.91 -2.55
N SER A 295 -28.52 15.00 -2.96
CA SER A 295 -27.40 15.66 -2.33
C SER A 295 -27.80 16.19 -0.95
N SER A 296 -28.03 15.29 -0.02
CA SER A 296 -27.80 15.61 1.37
C SER A 296 -26.36 15.20 1.63
N ASP A 297 -25.51 16.18 1.92
CA ASP A 297 -24.22 15.96 2.57
C ASP A 297 -24.34 15.02 3.79
N ALA A 298 -25.55 14.86 4.33
CA ALA A 298 -25.91 13.89 5.36
C ALA A 298 -25.72 12.40 5.00
N MET A 299 -25.62 11.99 3.72
CA MET A 299 -25.50 10.56 3.32
C MET A 299 -24.09 10.14 2.90
N GLN A 300 -23.20 11.08 2.58
CA GLN A 300 -21.79 10.79 2.29
C GLN A 300 -21.00 10.87 3.59
N GLY A 301 -20.62 9.71 4.14
CA GLY A 301 -19.92 9.62 5.42
C GLY A 301 -20.53 8.61 6.38
N GLY A 302 -19.79 8.28 7.43
CA GLY A 302 -20.21 7.31 8.44
C GLY A 302 -21.27 7.87 9.38
N ARG A 303 -22.38 7.15 9.53
CA ARG A 303 -23.40 7.38 10.55
C ARG A 303 -23.28 6.31 11.64
N VAL A 304 -23.43 6.74 12.89
CA VAL A 304 -23.49 5.86 14.06
C VAL A 304 -24.85 5.96 14.75
N SER A 305 -25.35 4.84 15.24
CA SER A 305 -26.73 4.68 15.71
C SER A 305 -27.11 5.65 16.82
N TYR A 306 -26.25 5.83 17.83
CA TYR A 306 -26.53 6.68 18.98
C TYR A 306 -26.59 8.19 18.67
N LEU A 307 -26.06 8.63 17.52
CA LEU A 307 -26.16 10.03 17.06
C LEU A 307 -27.21 10.26 15.99
N ASN A 308 -27.70 9.18 15.38
CA ASN A 308 -28.63 9.23 14.24
C ASN A 308 -29.88 8.38 14.52
N ALA A 309 -30.36 8.39 15.77
CA ALA A 309 -31.43 7.51 16.24
C ALA A 309 -32.67 7.48 15.34
N PRO A 310 -33.20 8.60 14.79
CA PRO A 310 -34.35 8.55 13.89
C PRO A 310 -34.12 7.68 12.65
N PHE A 311 -32.94 7.78 12.02
CA PHE A 311 -32.59 6.99 10.85
C PHE A 311 -32.45 5.50 11.20
N PHE A 312 -31.73 5.17 12.27
CA PHE A 312 -31.54 3.77 12.68
C PHE A 312 -32.82 3.12 13.24
N ASN A 313 -33.72 3.89 13.85
CA ASN A 313 -35.03 3.40 14.27
C ASN A 313 -35.91 3.04 13.07
N ALA A 314 -35.91 3.85 12.00
CA ALA A 314 -36.63 3.54 10.77
C ALA A 314 -36.10 2.25 10.11
N LEU A 315 -34.77 2.03 10.11
CA LEU A 315 -34.18 0.78 9.65
C LEU A 315 -34.61 -0.41 10.53
N LYS A 316 -34.62 -0.23 11.85
CA LYS A 316 -35.05 -1.26 12.80
C LYS A 316 -36.51 -1.67 12.59
N GLU A 317 -37.41 -0.73 12.33
CA GLU A 317 -38.82 -1.01 12.01
C GLU A 317 -38.99 -1.90 10.76
N LYS A 318 -38.02 -1.84 9.83
CA LYS A 318 -37.95 -2.69 8.64
C LYS A 318 -37.19 -4.02 8.87
N GLY A 319 -36.77 -4.29 10.10
CA GLY A 319 -35.97 -5.46 10.46
C GLY A 319 -34.52 -5.39 9.96
N LEU A 320 -33.97 -4.18 9.80
CA LEU A 320 -32.61 -3.91 9.33
C LEU A 320 -31.80 -3.21 10.43
N GLU A 321 -31.81 -3.73 11.66
CA GLU A 321 -31.15 -3.07 12.78
C GLU A 321 -29.61 -3.11 12.64
N LEU A 322 -28.99 -1.92 12.57
CA LEU A 322 -27.55 -1.68 12.40
C LEU A 322 -26.98 -0.84 13.56
N GLU A 323 -25.68 -0.97 13.81
CA GLU A 323 -24.94 -0.12 14.76
C GLU A 323 -24.31 1.10 14.09
N ASN A 324 -23.80 0.92 12.86
CA ASN A 324 -23.24 1.98 12.02
C ASN A 324 -23.40 1.62 10.53
N ILE A 325 -23.32 2.64 9.68
CA ILE A 325 -23.28 2.51 8.22
C ILE A 325 -22.51 3.69 7.62
N ALA A 326 -21.69 3.44 6.61
CA ALA A 326 -21.05 4.45 5.78
C ALA A 326 -21.28 4.12 4.31
N SER A 327 -21.59 5.13 3.51
CA SER A 327 -21.84 5.02 2.08
C SER A 327 -20.97 6.02 1.33
N TYR A 328 -20.22 5.53 0.35
CA TYR A 328 -19.24 6.29 -0.41
C TYR A 328 -19.41 6.02 -1.91
N VAL A 329 -19.37 7.08 -2.70
CA VAL A 329 -19.52 7.00 -4.15
C VAL A 329 -18.25 7.50 -4.81
N THR A 330 -17.67 6.66 -5.66
CA THR A 330 -16.55 6.99 -6.54
C THR A 330 -16.97 6.72 -7.98
N GLU A 331 -16.12 7.08 -8.93
CA GLU A 331 -16.23 6.65 -10.32
C GLU A 331 -16.10 5.14 -10.55
N GLU A 332 -15.60 4.39 -9.56
CA GLU A 332 -15.44 2.93 -9.67
C GLU A 332 -16.60 2.17 -9.04
N SER A 333 -17.21 2.70 -7.96
CA SER A 333 -18.20 1.98 -7.17
C SER A 333 -19.09 2.90 -6.33
N HIS A 334 -20.32 2.47 -6.07
CA HIS A 334 -21.06 2.86 -4.87
C HIS A 334 -20.78 1.82 -3.78
N TYR A 335 -19.90 2.16 -2.85
CA TYR A 335 -19.46 1.30 -1.75
C TYR A 335 -20.25 1.60 -0.48
N ILE A 336 -20.67 0.55 0.21
CA ILE A 336 -21.32 0.64 1.52
C ILE A 336 -20.59 -0.30 2.48
N VAL A 337 -20.33 0.19 3.70
CA VAL A 337 -19.90 -0.63 4.84
C VAL A 337 -20.88 -0.42 5.98
N MET A 338 -21.30 -1.51 6.62
CA MET A 338 -22.31 -1.50 7.67
C MET A 338 -21.97 -2.50 8.76
N THR A 339 -22.47 -2.26 9.97
CA THR A 339 -22.33 -3.18 11.10
C THR A 339 -23.72 -3.61 11.58
N PRO A 340 -24.33 -4.65 10.99
CA PRO A 340 -25.60 -5.21 11.45
C PRO A 340 -25.48 -5.91 12.80
N LYS A 341 -26.59 -5.92 13.57
CA LYS A 341 -26.66 -6.75 14.77
C LYS A 341 -26.76 -8.23 14.41
N LYS A 342 -26.09 -9.09 15.19
CA LYS A 342 -26.15 -10.55 15.03
C LYS A 342 -27.58 -11.10 14.99
N ALA A 343 -28.45 -10.62 15.89
CA ALA A 343 -29.86 -11.03 15.93
C ALA A 343 -30.61 -10.69 14.63
N THR A 344 -30.30 -9.55 14.01
CA THR A 344 -30.85 -9.16 12.69
C THR A 344 -30.43 -10.14 11.61
N LEU A 345 -29.15 -10.52 11.58
CA LEU A 345 -28.60 -11.43 10.59
C LEU A 345 -29.20 -12.83 10.71
N LEU A 346 -29.38 -13.34 11.93
CA LEU A 346 -30.06 -14.61 12.19
C LEU A 346 -31.53 -14.56 11.77
N ALA A 347 -32.26 -13.49 12.14
CA ALA A 347 -33.67 -13.32 11.79
C ALA A 347 -33.90 -13.20 10.26
N LYS A 348 -32.95 -12.61 9.53
CA LYS A 348 -32.96 -12.52 8.06
C LYS A 348 -32.41 -13.78 7.38
N GLY A 349 -31.96 -14.77 8.13
CA GLY A 349 -31.37 -16.01 7.61
C GLY A 349 -30.03 -15.82 6.93
N VAL A 350 -29.34 -14.70 7.12
CA VAL A 350 -27.97 -14.47 6.61
C VAL A 350 -26.98 -15.38 7.33
N LEU A 351 -27.16 -15.54 8.65
CA LEU A 351 -26.44 -16.52 9.46
C LEU A 351 -27.35 -17.72 9.70
N LYS A 352 -26.82 -18.92 9.47
CA LYS A 352 -27.58 -20.19 9.62
C LYS A 352 -27.74 -20.56 11.10
N GLU A 353 -26.66 -20.44 11.86
CA GLU A 353 -26.60 -20.78 13.27
C GLU A 353 -25.98 -19.64 14.11
N ASP A 354 -26.40 -19.56 15.38
CA ASP A 354 -25.83 -18.63 16.35
C ASP A 354 -24.56 -19.24 16.99
N ILE A 355 -23.41 -18.98 16.36
CA ILE A 355 -22.11 -19.47 16.81
C ILE A 355 -21.44 -18.44 17.72
N ALA A 356 -20.85 -18.91 18.83
CA ALA A 356 -20.23 -18.03 19.83
C ALA A 356 -18.88 -17.44 19.37
N ASP A 357 -18.08 -18.22 18.64
CA ASP A 357 -16.80 -17.77 18.10
C ASP A 357 -17.03 -16.81 16.91
N PRO A 358 -16.51 -15.56 16.95
CA PRO A 358 -16.74 -14.59 15.88
C PRO A 358 -16.16 -14.97 14.52
N VAL A 359 -15.07 -15.74 14.48
CA VAL A 359 -14.43 -16.18 13.23
C VAL A 359 -15.27 -17.26 12.58
N GLU A 360 -15.74 -18.23 13.35
CA GLU A 360 -16.65 -19.29 12.87
C GLU A 360 -18.04 -18.73 12.53
N LEU A 361 -18.51 -17.71 13.25
CA LEU A 361 -19.81 -17.09 13.01
C LEU A 361 -19.94 -16.57 11.58
N VAL A 362 -18.90 -15.95 11.03
CA VAL A 362 -18.87 -15.40 9.67
C VAL A 362 -18.22 -16.34 8.64
N HIS A 363 -17.92 -17.59 9.04
CA HIS A 363 -17.36 -18.58 8.15
C HIS A 363 -18.34 -18.93 7.02
N HIS A 364 -17.82 -19.24 5.83
CA HIS A 364 -18.64 -19.47 4.64
C HIS A 364 -19.67 -20.61 4.79
N ASP A 365 -19.38 -21.59 5.65
CA ASP A 365 -20.32 -22.68 5.97
C ASP A 365 -21.53 -22.20 6.77
N ASN A 366 -21.37 -21.17 7.61
CA ASN A 366 -22.45 -20.61 8.43
C ASN A 366 -23.20 -19.45 7.74
N VAL A 367 -22.72 -18.97 6.60
CA VAL A 367 -23.32 -17.84 5.88
C VAL A 367 -24.19 -18.34 4.73
N ASP A 368 -25.45 -17.89 4.67
CA ASP A 368 -26.28 -18.02 3.47
C ASP A 368 -26.01 -16.84 2.54
N ARG A 369 -25.42 -17.15 1.38
CA ARG A 369 -24.95 -16.14 0.44
C ARG A 369 -26.08 -15.39 -0.26
N ASP A 370 -27.17 -16.06 -0.58
CA ASP A 370 -28.31 -15.43 -1.27
C ASP A 370 -29.04 -14.48 -0.31
N GLN A 371 -29.19 -14.90 0.95
CA GLN A 371 -29.74 -14.04 2.00
C GLN A 371 -28.82 -12.86 2.30
N LEU A 372 -27.50 -13.05 2.31
CA LEU A 372 -26.52 -11.96 2.48
C LEU A 372 -26.68 -10.89 1.38
N ILE A 373 -26.79 -11.32 0.11
CA ILE A 373 -26.96 -10.42 -1.04
C ILE A 373 -28.29 -9.66 -0.95
N ARG A 374 -29.39 -10.35 -0.59
CA ARG A 374 -30.70 -9.72 -0.39
C ARG A 374 -30.66 -8.69 0.74
N PHE A 375 -30.09 -9.04 1.88
CA PHE A 375 -29.93 -8.15 3.03
C PHE A 375 -29.13 -6.90 2.67
N ALA A 376 -27.98 -7.07 2.00
CA ALA A 376 -27.15 -5.96 1.56
C ALA A 376 -27.88 -5.02 0.60
N ARG A 377 -28.71 -5.56 -0.31
CA ARG A 377 -29.55 -4.76 -1.23
C ARG A 377 -30.66 -4.01 -0.48
N GLU A 378 -31.36 -4.66 0.44
CA GLU A 378 -32.39 -4.01 1.27
C GLU A 378 -31.81 -2.79 2.01
N VAL A 379 -30.66 -2.95 2.67
CA VAL A 379 -29.98 -1.84 3.35
C VAL A 379 -29.52 -0.78 2.35
N ALA A 380 -28.97 -1.18 1.20
CA ALA A 380 -28.51 -0.25 0.16
C ALA A 380 -29.64 0.65 -0.38
N THR A 381 -30.84 0.09 -0.55
CA THR A 381 -32.02 0.86 -0.98
C THR A 381 -32.43 1.92 0.05
N GLU A 382 -32.31 1.62 1.34
CA GLU A 382 -32.58 2.60 2.41
C GLU A 382 -31.59 3.76 2.44
N VAL A 383 -30.39 3.57 1.87
CA VAL A 383 -29.37 4.62 1.73
C VAL A 383 -29.29 5.21 0.32
N GLY A 384 -30.32 4.99 -0.49
CA GLY A 384 -30.52 5.67 -1.77
C GLY A 384 -29.91 4.97 -2.99
N VAL A 385 -29.44 3.73 -2.86
CA VAL A 385 -29.09 2.91 -4.04
C VAL A 385 -30.38 2.43 -4.72
N PRO A 386 -30.57 2.63 -6.03
CA PRO A 386 -31.73 2.07 -6.74
C PRO A 386 -31.82 0.56 -6.52
N SER A 387 -33.03 0.05 -6.27
CA SER A 387 -33.26 -1.36 -5.91
C SER A 387 -32.94 -2.34 -7.04
N ASP A 388 -32.95 -1.86 -8.28
CA ASP A 388 -32.58 -2.56 -9.50
C ASP A 388 -31.09 -2.37 -9.88
N ASN A 389 -30.32 -1.62 -9.09
CA ASN A 389 -28.90 -1.43 -9.36
C ASN A 389 -28.11 -2.72 -9.12
N ASP A 390 -27.18 -2.99 -10.04
CA ASP A 390 -26.36 -4.20 -10.00
C ASP A 390 -25.14 -4.04 -9.08
N PHE A 391 -24.83 -5.12 -8.37
CA PHE A 391 -23.58 -5.24 -7.64
C PHE A 391 -22.41 -5.30 -8.62
N LEU A 392 -21.27 -4.75 -8.24
CA LEU A 392 -20.02 -5.01 -8.95
C LEU A 392 -19.67 -6.51 -8.84
N PRO A 393 -18.98 -7.07 -9.84
CA PRO A 393 -18.52 -8.45 -9.77
C PRO A 393 -17.23 -8.54 -8.93
N MET A 394 -17.27 -9.32 -7.85
CA MET A 394 -16.05 -9.81 -7.20
C MET A 394 -15.55 -11.07 -7.92
N ARG A 395 -14.23 -11.17 -8.08
CA ARG A 395 -13.55 -12.28 -8.79
C ARG A 395 -12.52 -12.96 -7.88
N ALA A 396 -12.42 -14.28 -7.96
CA ALA A 396 -11.34 -15.05 -7.32
C ALA A 396 -9.99 -14.85 -8.02
N SER A 397 -10.02 -14.75 -9.35
CA SER A 397 -8.85 -14.63 -10.23
C SER A 397 -9.26 -13.93 -11.53
N LYS A 398 -8.28 -13.56 -12.38
CA LYS A 398 -8.50 -12.82 -13.64
C LYS A 398 -9.58 -13.47 -14.53
N ASP A 399 -9.55 -14.80 -14.65
CA ASP A 399 -10.42 -15.62 -15.50
C ASP A 399 -11.41 -16.50 -14.71
N GLY A 400 -11.53 -16.28 -13.39
CA GLY A 400 -12.39 -17.05 -12.50
C GLY A 400 -13.88 -16.64 -12.56
N PRO A 401 -14.77 -17.44 -11.94
CA PRO A 401 -16.17 -17.09 -11.82
C PRO A 401 -16.36 -15.77 -11.06
N THR A 402 -17.43 -15.06 -11.39
CA THR A 402 -17.81 -13.78 -10.77
C THR A 402 -19.04 -13.97 -9.90
N TRP A 403 -19.12 -13.17 -8.84
CA TRP A 403 -20.28 -13.11 -7.96
C TRP A 403 -20.52 -11.67 -7.51
N PRO A 404 -21.72 -11.32 -7.01
CA PRO A 404 -21.97 -10.02 -6.43
C PRO A 404 -20.95 -9.69 -5.33
N ASP A 405 -20.35 -8.50 -5.42
CA ASP A 405 -19.34 -8.02 -4.48
C ASP A 405 -20.00 -7.61 -3.16
N VAL A 406 -20.27 -8.63 -2.35
CA VAL A 406 -20.79 -8.54 -0.98
C VAL A 406 -19.91 -9.42 -0.10
N GLY A 407 -19.34 -8.83 0.94
CA GLY A 407 -18.48 -9.50 1.92
C GLY A 407 -19.02 -9.34 3.33
N ILE A 408 -18.77 -10.35 4.18
CA ILE A 408 -19.08 -10.35 5.61
C ILE A 408 -17.78 -10.63 6.39
N PHE A 409 -17.56 -9.90 7.49
CA PHE A 409 -16.29 -9.85 8.21
C PHE A 409 -16.47 -9.83 9.72
N ASP A 410 -15.51 -10.39 10.44
CA ASP A 410 -15.41 -10.22 11.89
C ASP A 410 -14.77 -8.87 12.22
N PHE A 411 -15.52 -7.99 12.90
CA PHE A 411 -15.04 -6.70 13.40
C PHE A 411 -14.80 -6.69 14.92
N THR A 412 -14.97 -7.84 15.60
CA THR A 412 -14.94 -7.97 17.07
C THR A 412 -13.55 -7.70 17.65
N GLY A 413 -12.52 -8.32 17.08
CA GLY A 413 -11.12 -8.11 17.47
C GLY A 413 -10.45 -7.08 16.57
N LYS A 414 -9.62 -6.23 17.16
CA LYS A 414 -8.68 -5.37 16.43
C LYS A 414 -7.28 -5.63 16.97
N THR A 415 -6.39 -6.05 16.09
CA THR A 415 -5.04 -6.46 16.44
C THR A 415 -4.05 -5.32 16.22
N MET A 416 -3.10 -5.15 17.14
CA MET A 416 -1.99 -4.22 16.98
C MET A 416 -0.70 -4.85 17.48
N ALA A 417 0.42 -4.58 16.82
CA ALA A 417 1.72 -4.96 17.34
C ALA A 417 2.08 -4.09 18.55
N THR A 418 2.86 -4.64 19.48
CA THR A 418 3.33 -3.93 20.67
C THR A 418 4.33 -2.84 20.31
N GLU A 419 5.18 -3.11 19.32
CA GLU A 419 6.25 -2.23 18.84
C GLU A 419 6.24 -2.14 17.30
N PRO A 420 6.70 -1.02 16.71
CA PRO A 420 6.65 -0.80 15.27
C PRO A 420 7.82 -1.46 14.50
N SER A 421 8.94 -1.68 15.17
CA SER A 421 10.17 -2.16 14.54
C SER A 421 11.13 -2.83 15.54
N LYS A 422 12.02 -3.67 15.01
CA LYS A 422 13.06 -4.41 15.72
C LYS A 422 14.35 -4.42 14.91
N THR A 423 15.48 -4.60 15.58
CA THR A 423 16.77 -4.88 14.92
C THR A 423 17.26 -6.26 15.30
N ILE A 424 17.76 -7.02 14.32
CA ILE A 424 18.46 -8.29 14.53
C ILE A 424 19.92 -8.08 14.15
N THR A 425 20.83 -8.34 15.10
CA THR A 425 22.26 -8.18 14.88
C THR A 425 22.94 -9.54 14.83
N GLU A 426 23.75 -9.76 13.80
CA GLU A 426 24.55 -10.97 13.62
C GLU A 426 25.98 -10.63 13.19
N THR A 427 26.88 -11.59 13.34
CA THR A 427 28.26 -11.46 12.85
C THR A 427 28.40 -12.04 11.44
N PHE A 428 29.11 -11.35 10.56
CA PHE A 428 29.53 -11.86 9.25
C PHE A 428 31.05 -11.75 9.08
N GLN A 429 31.61 -12.54 8.16
CA GLN A 429 33.04 -12.57 7.89
C GLN A 429 33.34 -12.13 6.46
N LEU A 430 34.25 -11.16 6.30
CA LEU A 430 34.72 -10.72 5.00
C LEU A 430 36.25 -10.59 5.02
N ASN A 431 36.93 -11.17 4.04
CA ASN A 431 38.40 -11.14 3.92
C ASN A 431 39.15 -11.56 5.20
N GLY A 432 38.60 -12.53 5.95
CA GLY A 432 39.19 -13.02 7.20
C GLY A 432 38.97 -12.11 8.43
N GLN A 433 38.20 -11.02 8.29
CA GLN A 433 37.80 -10.14 9.38
C GLN A 433 36.33 -10.36 9.74
N SER A 434 36.00 -10.22 11.03
CA SER A 434 34.62 -10.32 11.54
C SER A 434 34.01 -8.94 11.70
N TYR A 435 32.75 -8.79 11.30
CA TYR A 435 31.98 -7.56 11.37
C TYR A 435 30.59 -7.83 11.92
N GLN A 436 29.95 -6.82 12.51
CA GLN A 436 28.53 -6.87 12.87
C GLN A 436 27.69 -6.38 11.69
N LYS A 437 26.59 -7.06 11.42
CA LYS A 437 25.53 -6.61 10.51
C LYS A 437 24.20 -6.55 11.25
N SER A 438 23.37 -5.60 10.85
CA SER A 438 22.05 -5.37 11.45
C SER A 438 20.97 -5.50 10.38
N LEU A 439 19.89 -6.21 10.70
CA LEU A 439 18.65 -6.23 9.94
C LEU A 439 17.61 -5.41 10.71
N LEU A 440 17.19 -4.29 10.14
CA LEU A 440 15.99 -3.62 10.62
C LEU A 440 14.76 -4.33 10.08
N VAL A 441 13.82 -4.69 10.94
CA VAL A 441 12.50 -5.21 10.58
C VAL A 441 11.45 -4.25 11.09
N ALA A 442 10.54 -3.78 10.23
CA ALA A 442 9.48 -2.86 10.61
C ALA A 442 8.12 -3.33 10.09
N LEU A 443 7.06 -3.06 10.84
CA LEU A 443 5.68 -3.29 10.44
C LEU A 443 5.04 -1.97 9.99
N VAL A 444 4.26 -1.99 8.91
CA VAL A 444 3.52 -0.81 8.44
C VAL A 444 2.08 -1.16 8.05
N GLY A 445 1.17 -0.18 8.13
CA GLY A 445 -0.24 -0.35 7.81
C GLY A 445 -0.93 -1.38 8.70
N ASP A 446 -1.85 -2.15 8.13
CA ASP A 446 -2.67 -3.14 8.87
C ASP A 446 -1.85 -4.26 9.51
N ALA A 447 -0.61 -4.48 9.06
CA ALA A 447 0.31 -5.39 9.75
C ALA A 447 0.75 -4.85 11.11
N LEU A 448 0.82 -3.52 11.27
CA LEU A 448 1.14 -2.82 12.51
C LEU A 448 -0.11 -2.57 13.36
N VAL A 449 -1.13 -1.90 12.80
CA VAL A 449 -2.39 -1.58 13.49
C VAL A 449 -3.57 -1.88 12.58
N GLU A 450 -4.40 -2.83 12.96
CA GLU A 450 -5.63 -3.13 12.25
C GLU A 450 -6.63 -1.96 12.33
N PRO A 451 -7.17 -1.47 11.19
CA PRO A 451 -8.13 -0.38 11.19
C PRO A 451 -9.55 -0.88 11.49
N PHE A 452 -10.36 -0.01 12.07
CA PHE A 452 -11.82 -0.19 12.09
C PHE A 452 -12.41 0.61 10.92
N TRP A 453 -12.80 -0.07 9.85
CA TRP A 453 -13.12 0.60 8.57
C TRP A 453 -14.20 1.68 8.68
N PRO A 454 -15.27 1.53 9.49
CA PRO A 454 -16.29 2.57 9.63
C PRO A 454 -15.78 3.91 10.17
N THR A 455 -14.65 3.95 10.89
CA THR A 455 -14.07 5.23 11.36
C THR A 455 -13.20 5.91 10.32
N GLY A 456 -12.89 5.25 9.20
CA GLY A 456 -12.11 5.84 8.10
C GLY A 456 -10.64 6.11 8.43
N THR A 457 -10.08 5.49 9.47
CA THR A 457 -8.71 5.78 9.95
C THR A 457 -7.61 4.95 9.27
N GLY A 458 -7.96 4.06 8.35
CA GLY A 458 -7.02 3.11 7.73
C GLY A 458 -5.85 3.79 7.01
N TRP A 459 -6.12 4.77 6.14
CA TRP A 459 -5.05 5.48 5.44
C TRP A 459 -4.19 6.30 6.40
N ALA A 460 -4.79 7.06 7.31
CA ALA A 460 -4.06 7.91 8.24
C ALA A 460 -3.06 7.11 9.09
N ARG A 461 -3.47 5.95 9.61
CA ARG A 461 -2.59 5.03 10.35
C ARG A 461 -1.51 4.43 9.46
N ALA A 462 -1.85 4.02 8.24
CA ALA A 462 -0.89 3.49 7.28
C ALA A 462 0.17 4.54 6.90
N ASN A 463 -0.25 5.74 6.51
CA ASN A 463 0.64 6.84 6.15
C ASN A 463 1.51 7.28 7.35
N GLY A 464 0.90 7.42 8.53
CA GLY A 464 1.62 7.71 9.77
C GLY A 464 2.68 6.65 10.12
N SER A 465 2.37 5.36 9.95
CA SER A 465 3.37 4.29 10.15
C SER A 465 4.54 4.36 9.16
N CYS A 466 4.29 4.81 7.92
CA CYS A 466 5.35 5.00 6.92
C CYS A 466 6.23 6.21 7.25
N LYS A 467 5.64 7.30 7.77
CA LYS A 467 6.39 8.47 8.25
C LYS A 467 7.26 8.11 9.45
N LEU A 468 6.71 7.37 10.41
CA LEU A 468 7.46 6.85 11.57
C LEU A 468 8.65 5.96 11.12
N LEU A 469 8.43 5.07 10.15
CA LEU A 469 9.52 4.30 9.54
C LEU A 469 10.58 5.23 8.93
N GLY A 470 10.15 6.27 8.22
CA GLY A 470 11.05 7.27 7.66
C GLY A 470 11.93 7.95 8.71
N ASP A 471 11.36 8.27 9.87
CA ASP A 471 12.09 8.83 11.02
C ASP A 471 13.12 7.84 11.59
N VAL A 472 12.70 6.59 11.85
CA VAL A 472 13.57 5.52 12.34
C VAL A 472 14.81 5.36 11.45
N ILE A 473 14.62 5.28 10.13
CA ILE A 473 15.72 5.11 9.18
C ILE A 473 16.67 6.30 9.21
N ARG A 474 16.14 7.52 9.35
CA ARG A 474 16.97 8.73 9.40
C ARG A 474 17.84 8.75 10.65
N GLU A 475 17.26 8.44 11.80
CA GLU A 475 17.96 8.42 13.09
C GLU A 475 18.97 7.25 13.20
N LEU A 476 18.67 6.11 12.57
CA LEU A 476 19.64 5.03 12.43
C LEU A 476 20.85 5.42 11.57
N GLY A 477 20.67 6.35 10.63
CA GLY A 477 21.74 6.89 9.80
C GLY A 477 22.03 6.08 8.53
N SER A 478 22.98 6.58 7.74
CA SER A 478 23.22 6.14 6.37
C SER A 478 23.92 4.79 6.26
N ASN A 479 24.63 4.38 7.32
CA ASN A 479 25.52 3.23 7.34
C ASN A 479 24.97 2.08 8.22
N PRO A 480 24.42 1.02 7.59
CA PRO A 480 23.85 -0.13 8.29
C PRO A 480 24.82 -0.91 9.18
N LEU A 481 26.14 -0.80 8.94
CA LEU A 481 27.13 -1.45 9.78
C LEU A 481 27.19 -0.86 11.17
N HIS A 482 26.77 0.39 11.38
CA HIS A 482 26.81 1.07 12.67
C HIS A 482 25.49 1.03 13.42
N TRP A 483 24.38 0.61 12.80
CA TRP A 483 23.06 0.60 13.44
C TRP A 483 23.04 -0.14 14.79
N HIS A 484 23.79 -1.23 14.93
CA HIS A 484 23.88 -1.98 16.19
C HIS A 484 24.37 -1.16 17.39
N GLN A 485 25.02 -0.01 17.18
CA GLN A 485 25.59 0.82 18.23
C GLN A 485 24.52 1.66 18.95
N HIS A 486 23.47 2.06 18.25
CA HIS A 486 22.45 3.00 18.75
C HIS A 486 21.01 2.61 18.42
N ALA A 487 20.78 1.49 17.71
CA ALA A 487 19.43 1.06 17.32
C ALA A 487 18.48 0.89 18.51
N GLU A 488 18.96 0.40 19.66
CA GLU A 488 18.11 0.23 20.84
C GLU A 488 17.50 1.56 21.30
N GLU A 489 18.31 2.62 21.35
CA GLU A 489 17.88 3.96 21.76
C GLU A 489 16.89 4.56 20.75
N VAL A 490 17.22 4.47 19.46
CA VAL A 490 16.36 4.97 18.36
C VAL A 490 15.02 4.25 18.34
N LEU A 491 15.02 2.91 18.39
CA LEU A 491 13.79 2.13 18.33
C LEU A 491 12.89 2.40 19.54
N LYS A 492 13.47 2.53 20.73
CA LYS A 492 12.73 2.86 21.95
C LYS A 492 12.09 4.26 21.86
N PHE A 493 12.80 5.25 21.34
CA PHE A 493 12.24 6.59 21.13
C PHE A 493 11.03 6.57 20.18
N HIS A 494 11.10 5.78 19.11
CA HIS A 494 10.00 5.65 18.16
C HIS A 494 8.85 4.77 18.63
N GLU A 495 9.07 3.87 19.60
CA GLU A 495 7.98 3.17 20.28
C GLU A 495 7.05 4.16 21.02
N ASP A 496 7.61 5.20 21.65
CA ASP A 496 6.83 6.26 22.29
C ASP A 496 6.03 7.09 21.28
N GLN A 497 6.59 7.36 20.09
CA GLN A 497 5.84 8.02 19.00
C GLN A 497 4.75 7.11 18.44
N TYR A 498 4.99 5.80 18.37
CA TYR A 498 3.96 4.82 18.00
C TYR A 498 2.79 4.80 18.98
N VAL A 499 3.02 5.02 20.28
CA VAL A 499 1.92 5.20 21.26
C VAL A 499 1.03 6.38 20.86
N ARG A 500 1.60 7.48 20.36
CA ARG A 500 0.83 8.62 19.85
C ARG A 500 0.03 8.24 18.60
N LEU A 501 0.64 7.55 17.63
CA LEU A 501 -0.05 7.05 16.42
C LEU A 501 -1.26 6.17 16.76
N LYS A 502 -1.16 5.34 17.81
CA LYS A 502 -2.29 4.54 18.32
C LYS A 502 -3.41 5.42 18.89
N SER A 503 -3.04 6.53 19.55
CA SER A 503 -3.97 7.45 20.22
C SER A 503 -4.58 8.53 19.32
N GLU A 504 -3.91 8.89 18.22
CA GLU A 504 -4.31 9.92 17.24
C GLU A 504 -5.58 9.56 16.44
N SER A 505 -6.25 8.47 16.81
CA SER A 505 -7.54 8.06 16.24
C SER A 505 -8.76 8.55 17.02
N TYR A 506 -8.61 9.46 18.02
CA TYR A 506 -9.70 9.85 18.92
C TYR A 506 -9.91 11.36 19.17
N ALA A 507 -9.40 12.26 18.32
CA ALA A 507 -9.69 13.70 18.45
C ALA A 507 -10.20 14.35 17.16
N PRO A 508 -11.33 15.09 17.20
CA PRO A 508 -12.60 14.72 17.81
C PRO A 508 -13.58 14.28 16.70
N MET A 509 -14.52 13.42 17.08
CA MET A 509 -15.75 13.10 16.34
C MET A 509 -16.51 14.35 15.81
N THR A 510 -16.15 15.57 16.17
CA THR A 510 -16.85 16.80 15.78
C THR A 510 -16.73 17.18 14.31
N ARG A 511 -15.65 16.86 13.59
CA ARG A 511 -15.59 17.08 12.11
C ARG A 511 -16.00 15.89 11.28
N VAL A 512 -15.99 14.69 11.86
CA VAL A 512 -16.34 13.43 11.18
C VAL A 512 -17.86 13.27 11.01
N MET A 513 -18.67 14.08 11.72
CA MET A 513 -20.09 13.80 11.93
C MET A 513 -21.07 14.84 11.34
N GLY A 514 -20.61 15.74 10.46
CA GLY A 514 -21.52 16.65 9.74
C GLY A 514 -22.44 17.49 10.64
N VAL A 515 -22.00 17.80 11.86
CA VAL A 515 -22.68 18.77 12.73
C VAL A 515 -21.88 20.05 12.64
N ALA A 516 -22.35 20.98 11.80
CA ALA A 516 -21.94 22.37 11.84
C ALA A 516 -22.60 23.08 13.03
#